data_AF-A0A2K3MQ44-F1
#
_entry.id   AF-A0A2K3MQ44-F1
#
_cell.length_a   1.000
_cell.length_b   1.000
_cell.length_c   1.000
_cell.angle_alpha   90.00
_cell.angle_beta   90.00
_cell.angle_gamma   90.00
#
_symmetry.space_group_name_H-M   'P 1'
#
loop_
_entity.id
_entity.type
_entity.pdbx_description
1 polymer ?
#
loop_
_entity_poly.entity_id
_entity_poly.type
_entity_poly.pdbx_seq_one_letter_code
_entity_poly.pdbx_strand_id
1 'polypeptide(L)'
;MIEWQKVSQNLSLELGRNPHLTSLTKILSLSYDGLPHYLKPCILYFGLYPEDYPINQERLTHKWIAEGFVKYDERRTPEQVAEEYLSELIHRSLVQVSNVTSEGKVNTCQVHDSLRQVIIRKMKDLSFCHCVHEDGESIAVGKARRLSITTSPANVLKSTNNSHFRAIHVFEKGGSLDDFMGKLCSQSRILKVLDIQDTSLNRIPKNLGNLFHLRYISLSNTKVQTLPKSIGELQNLETLDLRGTLVHEIPCEINKLTKLRRLVAFRRNYEVKYSILGFTTGVVMEKGIKNMTSLQNICYVEVDHGGVDLIEEMKMLKQLRKLGLRCIKREHGNALSAAIVEMQHLESLNLTAIAEDEIIDLNFVSSPPKLQKLHLKARLEKLPDWIPKLECLVKIRLGFSRLKDDPLQSLKNLPNLLKLTLWDKSYDGEVLHFQNEGFQKLKQLILGHLNRVNSILIEKGALLSLENLKMERIPQLKEVPSSIKLLDKLKVIDLVDMPDEFVKRIDPDKGHDHWIIKHVPLVLIHQSFGPKYYDYDIRTINSSSKES
;
A
#
# COMPACT_ATOMS: atom_id res chain seq x y z
N MET A 1 -28.79 0.79 -21.56
CA MET A 1 -27.74 -0.04 -20.92
C MET A 1 -27.47 -1.35 -21.67
N ILE A 2 -28.50 -2.13 -22.03
CA ILE A 2 -28.33 -3.42 -22.73
C ILE A 2 -27.65 -3.28 -24.11
N GLU A 3 -27.94 -2.21 -24.86
CA GLU A 3 -27.28 -1.95 -26.15
C GLU A 3 -25.79 -1.63 -26.01
N TRP A 4 -25.39 -0.87 -24.97
CA TRP A 4 -23.97 -0.58 -24.70
C TRP A 4 -23.20 -1.81 -24.20
N GLN A 5 -23.85 -2.71 -23.44
CA GLN A 5 -23.27 -4.02 -23.10
C GLN A 5 -23.08 -4.90 -24.35
N LYS A 6 -24.06 -4.91 -25.28
CA LYS A 6 -23.91 -5.58 -26.57
C LYS A 6 -22.77 -4.98 -27.40
N VAL A 7 -22.62 -3.65 -27.43
CA VAL A 7 -21.50 -2.99 -28.13
C VAL A 7 -20.16 -3.35 -27.49
N SER A 8 -20.04 -3.37 -26.16
CA SER A 8 -18.82 -3.79 -25.46
C SER A 8 -18.45 -5.26 -25.73
N GLN A 9 -19.41 -6.17 -25.62
CA GLN A 9 -19.23 -7.59 -25.94
C GLN A 9 -18.84 -7.80 -27.41
N ASN A 10 -19.43 -7.02 -28.32
CA ASN A 10 -19.15 -7.10 -29.75
C ASN A 10 -17.88 -6.34 -30.16
N LEU A 11 -17.36 -5.40 -29.36
CA LEU A 11 -16.16 -4.64 -29.69
C LEU A 11 -14.96 -5.57 -29.93
N SER A 12 -14.84 -6.62 -29.10
CA SER A 12 -13.81 -7.66 -29.23
C SER A 12 -13.91 -8.44 -30.54
N LEU A 13 -15.14 -8.69 -31.01
CA LEU A 13 -15.47 -9.39 -32.26
C LEU A 13 -15.28 -8.46 -33.48
N GLU A 14 -15.70 -7.21 -33.37
CA GLU A 14 -15.56 -6.16 -34.39
C GLU A 14 -14.10 -5.75 -34.60
N LEU A 15 -13.26 -5.71 -33.55
CA LEU A 15 -11.81 -5.52 -33.65
C LEU A 15 -11.11 -6.62 -34.46
N GLY A 16 -11.72 -7.80 -34.60
CA GLY A 16 -11.21 -8.91 -35.40
C GLY A 16 -11.77 -8.98 -36.82
N ARG A 17 -12.94 -8.37 -37.08
CA ARG A 17 -13.66 -8.46 -38.36
C ARG A 17 -13.68 -7.17 -39.16
N ASN A 18 -13.55 -6.02 -38.51
CA ASN A 18 -13.63 -4.72 -39.15
C ASN A 18 -12.28 -4.37 -39.83
N PRO A 19 -12.24 -4.20 -41.16
CA PRO A 19 -11.01 -3.90 -41.89
C PRO A 19 -10.35 -2.58 -41.46
N HIS A 20 -11.12 -1.60 -40.97
CA HIS A 20 -10.59 -0.33 -40.44
C HIS A 20 -9.98 -0.45 -39.03
N LEU A 21 -10.39 -1.44 -38.24
CA LEU A 21 -9.83 -1.73 -36.91
C LEU A 21 -8.70 -2.78 -36.96
N THR A 22 -8.58 -3.51 -38.07
CA THR A 22 -7.49 -4.46 -38.35
C THR A 22 -6.14 -3.74 -38.44
N SER A 23 -6.12 -2.53 -38.99
CA SER A 23 -4.92 -1.69 -39.03
C SER A 23 -4.47 -1.29 -37.61
N LEU A 24 -5.40 -0.89 -36.73
CA LEU A 24 -5.12 -0.55 -35.33
C LEU A 24 -4.60 -1.75 -34.53
N THR A 25 -5.23 -2.91 -34.67
CA THR A 25 -4.77 -4.14 -33.99
C THR A 25 -3.42 -4.61 -34.53
N LYS A 26 -3.13 -4.42 -35.83
CA LYS A 26 -1.80 -4.67 -36.40
C LYS A 26 -0.76 -3.70 -35.85
N ILE A 27 -1.07 -2.41 -35.73
CA ILE A 27 -0.18 -1.40 -35.12
C ILE A 27 0.09 -1.76 -33.65
N LEU A 28 -0.94 -2.08 -32.86
CA LEU A 28 -0.78 -2.48 -31.47
C LEU A 28 -0.01 -3.80 -31.32
N SER A 29 -0.17 -4.74 -32.27
CA SER A 29 0.65 -5.97 -32.31
C SER A 29 2.12 -5.65 -32.56
N LEU A 30 2.44 -4.70 -33.46
CA LEU A 30 3.82 -4.28 -33.69
C LEU A 30 4.46 -3.72 -32.41
N SER A 31 3.68 -3.03 -31.57
CA SER A 31 4.15 -2.55 -30.28
C SER A 31 4.57 -3.69 -29.34
N TYR A 32 3.89 -4.84 -29.37
CA TYR A 32 4.31 -6.05 -28.64
C TYR A 32 5.50 -6.74 -29.32
N ASP A 33 5.46 -6.88 -30.65
CA ASP A 33 6.46 -7.64 -31.40
C ASP A 33 7.85 -6.98 -31.31
N GLY A 34 7.89 -5.65 -31.28
CA GLY A 34 9.08 -4.83 -31.09
C GLY A 34 9.60 -4.73 -29.65
N LEU A 35 8.96 -5.37 -28.65
CA LEU A 35 9.47 -5.38 -27.29
C LEU A 35 10.74 -6.23 -27.15
N PRO A 36 11.71 -5.82 -26.31
CA PRO A 36 12.81 -6.68 -25.90
C PRO A 36 12.30 -7.98 -25.28
N HIS A 37 13.02 -9.08 -25.51
CA HIS A 37 12.61 -10.42 -25.04
C HIS A 37 12.35 -10.48 -23.52
N TYR A 38 13.07 -9.70 -22.72
CA TYR A 38 12.89 -9.67 -21.25
C TYR A 38 11.58 -8.98 -20.82
N LEU A 39 11.01 -8.09 -21.63
CA LEU A 39 9.73 -7.42 -21.34
C LEU A 39 8.51 -8.17 -21.86
N LYS A 40 8.67 -9.01 -22.90
CA LYS A 40 7.57 -9.80 -23.46
C LYS A 40 6.79 -10.60 -22.40
N PRO A 41 7.41 -11.38 -21.49
CA PRO A 41 6.65 -12.09 -20.46
C PRO A 41 6.02 -11.13 -19.42
N CYS A 42 6.65 -9.98 -19.14
CA CYS A 42 6.15 -8.97 -18.21
C CYS A 42 4.86 -8.33 -18.71
N ILE A 43 4.80 -7.93 -19.99
CA ILE A 43 3.59 -7.34 -20.59
C ILE A 43 2.46 -8.37 -20.73
N LEU A 44 2.77 -9.64 -21.07
CA LEU A 44 1.77 -10.70 -21.12
C LEU A 44 1.11 -10.95 -19.77
N TYR A 45 1.83 -10.67 -18.67
CA TYR A 45 1.31 -10.83 -17.32
C TYR A 45 0.10 -9.92 -17.03
N PHE A 46 -0.03 -8.79 -17.71
CA PHE A 46 -1.19 -7.90 -17.56
C PHE A 46 -2.49 -8.55 -18.06
N GLY A 47 -2.41 -9.44 -19.07
CA GLY A 47 -3.59 -10.17 -19.56
C GLY A 47 -4.09 -11.25 -18.61
N LEU A 48 -3.37 -11.54 -17.52
CA LEU A 48 -3.86 -12.43 -16.45
C LEU A 48 -4.97 -11.79 -15.63
N TYR A 49 -4.99 -10.46 -15.55
CA TYR A 49 -5.89 -9.70 -14.70
C TYR A 49 -7.26 -9.49 -15.40
N PRO A 50 -8.36 -9.41 -14.62
CA PRO A 50 -9.65 -8.97 -15.13
C PRO A 50 -9.57 -7.60 -15.80
N GLU A 51 -10.58 -7.28 -16.62
CA GLU A 51 -10.73 -5.96 -17.23
C GLU A 51 -10.88 -4.88 -16.14
N ASP A 52 -10.33 -3.68 -16.40
CA ASP A 52 -10.28 -2.53 -15.47
C ASP A 52 -9.68 -2.79 -14.08
N TYR A 53 -9.03 -3.94 -13.87
CA TYR A 53 -8.48 -4.28 -12.57
C TYR A 53 -7.27 -3.39 -12.24
N PRO A 54 -7.29 -2.60 -11.13
CA PRO A 54 -6.17 -1.76 -10.77
C PRO A 54 -5.00 -2.61 -10.25
N ILE A 55 -3.87 -2.61 -10.95
CA ILE A 55 -2.73 -3.47 -10.61
C ILE A 55 -1.74 -2.69 -9.76
N ASN A 56 -1.56 -3.11 -8.51
CA ASN A 56 -0.51 -2.57 -7.65
C ASN A 56 0.89 -2.93 -8.20
N GLN A 57 1.71 -1.90 -8.42
CA GLN A 57 3.04 -2.04 -9.02
C GLN A 57 3.93 -2.99 -8.21
N GLU A 58 4.00 -2.80 -6.89
CA GLU A 58 4.88 -3.58 -6.02
C GLU A 58 4.51 -5.06 -6.08
N ARG A 59 3.22 -5.39 -6.11
CA ARG A 59 2.78 -6.79 -6.25
C ARG A 59 3.13 -7.39 -7.61
N LEU A 60 2.97 -6.63 -8.68
CA LEU A 60 3.28 -7.07 -10.04
C LEU A 60 4.78 -7.38 -10.19
N THR A 61 5.65 -6.50 -9.73
CA THR A 61 7.11 -6.69 -9.83
C THR A 61 7.60 -7.89 -9.02
N HIS A 62 7.09 -8.10 -7.79
CA HIS A 62 7.44 -9.28 -7.00
C HIS A 62 7.01 -10.60 -7.67
N LYS A 63 5.90 -10.60 -8.41
CA LYS A 63 5.49 -11.77 -9.19
C LYS A 63 6.43 -12.02 -10.37
N TRP A 64 6.88 -10.98 -11.07
CA TRP A 64 7.89 -11.11 -12.13
C TRP A 64 9.22 -11.68 -11.61
N ILE A 65 9.64 -11.25 -10.42
CA ILE A 65 10.83 -11.78 -9.74
C ILE A 65 10.63 -13.27 -9.43
N ALA A 66 9.50 -13.62 -8.79
CA ALA A 66 9.18 -15.00 -8.40
C ALA A 66 9.04 -15.96 -9.60
N GLU A 67 8.52 -15.48 -10.73
CA GLU A 67 8.46 -16.22 -11.99
C GLU A 67 9.85 -16.43 -12.62
N GLY A 68 10.79 -15.52 -12.34
CA GLY A 68 12.13 -15.49 -12.90
C GLY A 68 12.22 -14.70 -14.22
N PHE A 69 11.34 -13.72 -14.44
CA PHE A 69 11.41 -12.82 -15.61
C PHE A 69 12.50 -11.77 -15.46
N VAL A 70 12.78 -11.40 -14.21
CA VAL A 70 13.79 -10.40 -13.87
C VAL A 70 15.17 -11.04 -13.91
N LYS A 71 16.05 -10.52 -14.76
CA LYS A 71 17.42 -11.01 -14.89
C LYS A 71 18.25 -10.62 -13.67
N TYR A 72 19.16 -11.51 -13.29
CA TYR A 72 20.15 -11.22 -12.27
C TYR A 72 21.08 -10.10 -12.76
N ASP A 73 21.39 -9.17 -11.87
CA ASP A 73 22.30 -8.06 -12.06
C ASP A 73 23.12 -7.91 -10.77
N GLU A 74 24.45 -7.91 -10.87
CA GLU A 74 25.34 -7.84 -9.70
C GLU A 74 25.27 -6.50 -8.96
N ARG A 75 24.87 -5.42 -9.65
CA ARG A 75 24.90 -4.05 -9.12
C ARG A 75 23.56 -3.61 -8.54
N ARG A 76 22.47 -4.28 -8.91
CA ARG A 76 21.09 -3.84 -8.61
C ARG A 76 20.30 -4.96 -7.95
N THR A 77 19.35 -4.57 -7.10
CA THR A 77 18.43 -5.56 -6.54
C THR A 77 17.41 -6.01 -7.60
N PRO A 78 16.88 -7.23 -7.51
CA PRO A 78 15.79 -7.68 -8.38
C PRO A 78 14.60 -6.73 -8.43
N GLU A 79 14.29 -6.08 -7.31
CA GLU A 79 13.21 -5.08 -7.20
C GLU A 79 13.51 -3.84 -8.05
N GLN A 80 14.75 -3.35 -8.05
CA GLN A 80 15.17 -2.22 -8.89
C GLN A 80 15.09 -2.58 -10.39
N VAL A 81 15.58 -3.76 -10.78
CA VAL A 81 15.50 -4.21 -12.18
C VAL A 81 14.04 -4.39 -12.61
N ALA A 82 13.17 -4.92 -11.74
CA ALA A 82 11.74 -5.06 -12.03
C ALA A 82 11.02 -3.70 -12.15
N GLU A 83 11.40 -2.73 -11.33
CA GLU A 83 10.90 -1.34 -11.41
C GLU A 83 11.32 -0.66 -12.71
N GLU A 84 12.55 -0.87 -13.17
CA GLU A 84 13.01 -0.38 -14.47
C GLU A 84 12.25 -1.03 -15.62
N TYR A 85 11.98 -2.34 -15.56
CA TYR A 85 11.19 -3.03 -16.58
C TYR A 85 9.79 -2.42 -16.71
N LEU A 86 9.13 -2.13 -15.58
CA LEU A 86 7.84 -1.45 -15.61
C LEU A 86 7.96 -0.01 -16.14
N SER A 87 9.00 0.72 -15.73
CA SER A 87 9.25 2.09 -16.19
C SER A 87 9.45 2.14 -17.70
N GLU A 88 10.15 1.17 -18.28
CA GLU A 88 10.31 1.05 -19.74
C GLU A 88 8.97 0.79 -20.44
N LEU A 89 8.11 -0.08 -19.89
CA LEU A 89 6.77 -0.32 -20.43
C LEU A 89 5.88 0.94 -20.37
N ILE A 90 6.01 1.74 -19.31
CA ILE A 90 5.32 3.03 -19.16
C ILE A 90 5.86 4.05 -20.17
N HIS A 91 7.17 4.17 -20.31
CA HIS A 91 7.80 5.09 -21.28
C HIS A 91 7.45 4.75 -22.74
N ARG A 92 7.17 3.48 -23.03
CA ARG A 92 6.67 3.01 -24.33
C ARG A 92 5.15 3.20 -24.50
N SER A 93 4.48 3.83 -23.53
CA SER A 93 3.03 4.04 -23.49
C SER A 93 2.19 2.76 -23.58
N LEU A 94 2.75 1.61 -23.21
CA LEU A 94 2.03 0.33 -23.17
C LEU A 94 1.31 0.12 -21.84
N VAL A 95 1.79 0.77 -20.78
CA VAL A 95 1.21 0.74 -19.44
C VAL A 95 0.91 2.15 -19.00
N GLN A 96 -0.31 2.36 -18.50
CA GLN A 96 -0.80 3.62 -17.97
C GLN A 96 -0.68 3.63 -16.45
N VAL A 97 -0.32 4.78 -15.89
CA VAL A 97 -0.27 5.00 -14.44
C VAL A 97 -1.65 5.48 -13.98
N SER A 98 -2.36 4.65 -13.21
CA SER A 98 -3.69 5.00 -12.69
C SER A 98 -3.61 5.82 -11.40
N ASN A 99 -2.60 5.58 -10.57
CA ASN A 99 -2.42 6.29 -9.30
C ASN A 99 -0.95 6.41 -8.92
N VAL A 100 -0.57 7.54 -8.30
CA VAL A 100 0.75 7.81 -7.77
C VAL A 100 0.71 8.01 -6.26
N THR A 101 1.77 7.59 -5.57
CA THR A 101 1.96 7.89 -4.16
C THR A 101 2.21 9.38 -3.95
N SER A 102 2.14 9.86 -2.70
CA SER A 102 2.49 11.24 -2.35
C SER A 102 3.94 11.62 -2.70
N GLU A 103 4.81 10.63 -2.91
CA GLU A 103 6.20 10.80 -3.36
C GLU A 103 6.33 10.91 -4.90
N GLY A 104 5.23 10.80 -5.65
CA GLY A 104 5.26 10.72 -7.11
C GLY A 104 5.66 9.35 -7.68
N LYS A 105 5.82 8.33 -6.83
CA LYS A 105 6.08 6.94 -7.30
C LYS A 105 4.80 6.28 -7.78
N VAL A 106 4.88 5.45 -8.82
CA VAL A 106 3.75 4.66 -9.34
C VAL A 106 3.20 3.75 -8.24
N ASN A 107 1.90 3.86 -7.96
CA ASN A 107 1.21 3.01 -6.97
C ASN A 107 0.42 1.90 -7.67
N THR A 108 -0.45 2.30 -8.60
CA THR A 108 -1.23 1.37 -9.43
C THR A 108 -1.11 1.73 -10.90
N CYS A 109 -1.15 0.69 -11.74
CA CYS A 109 -1.02 0.79 -13.18
C CYS A 109 -2.00 -0.15 -13.87
N GLN A 110 -2.26 0.10 -15.15
CA GLN A 110 -3.17 -0.69 -15.98
C GLN A 110 -2.73 -0.65 -17.45
N VAL A 111 -3.30 -1.52 -18.27
CA VAL A 111 -3.12 -1.50 -19.72
C VAL A 111 -4.44 -1.11 -20.35
N HIS A 112 -4.40 -0.28 -21.39
CA HIS A 112 -5.60 0.12 -22.13
C HIS A 112 -6.30 -1.10 -22.77
N ASP A 113 -7.63 -1.12 -22.80
CA ASP A 113 -8.42 -2.28 -23.22
C ASP A 113 -8.06 -2.78 -24.62
N SER A 114 -7.84 -1.87 -25.56
CA SER A 114 -7.41 -2.21 -26.93
C SER A 114 -6.08 -2.99 -26.95
N LEU A 115 -5.11 -2.62 -26.09
CA LEU A 115 -3.85 -3.34 -25.98
C LEU A 115 -4.00 -4.63 -25.17
N ARG A 116 -4.88 -4.64 -24.16
CA ARG A 116 -5.24 -5.85 -23.41
C ARG A 116 -5.79 -6.95 -24.32
N GLN A 117 -6.63 -6.59 -25.30
CA GLN A 117 -7.11 -7.53 -26.32
C GLN A 117 -5.98 -8.14 -27.16
N VAL A 118 -4.99 -7.34 -27.55
CA VAL A 118 -3.79 -7.84 -28.25
C VAL A 118 -2.96 -8.75 -27.36
N ILE A 119 -2.78 -8.41 -26.09
CA ILE A 119 -2.08 -9.24 -25.11
C ILE A 119 -2.77 -10.60 -24.96
N ILE A 120 -4.10 -10.63 -24.80
CA ILE A 120 -4.88 -11.87 -24.68
C ILE A 120 -4.70 -12.75 -25.92
N ARG A 121 -4.71 -12.16 -27.13
CA ARG A 121 -4.44 -12.91 -28.38
C ARG A 121 -3.03 -13.51 -28.38
N LYS A 122 -2.00 -12.72 -28.07
CA LYS A 122 -0.61 -13.21 -27.98
C LYS A 122 -0.43 -14.28 -26.90
N MET A 123 -1.14 -14.17 -25.77
CA MET A 123 -1.15 -15.20 -24.73
C MET A 123 -1.71 -16.53 -25.25
N LYS A 124 -2.77 -16.49 -26.06
CA LYS A 124 -3.34 -17.69 -26.72
C LYS A 124 -2.31 -18.30 -27.66
N ASP A 125 -1.75 -17.51 -28.58
CA ASP A 125 -0.78 -17.98 -29.57
C ASP A 125 0.45 -18.63 -28.92
N LEU A 126 0.90 -18.08 -27.80
CA LEU A 126 2.09 -18.54 -27.08
C LEU A 126 1.80 -19.59 -26.00
N SER A 127 0.53 -20.02 -25.83
CA SER A 127 0.13 -20.91 -24.72
C SER A 127 0.60 -20.40 -23.35
N PHE A 128 0.58 -19.07 -23.16
CA PHE A 128 1.23 -18.42 -22.01
C PHE A 128 0.49 -18.70 -20.69
N CYS A 129 -0.84 -18.74 -20.73
CA CYS A 129 -1.71 -18.95 -19.58
C CYS A 129 -2.98 -19.71 -19.99
N HIS A 130 -3.45 -20.58 -19.09
CA HIS A 130 -4.79 -21.13 -19.12
C HIS A 130 -5.72 -20.20 -18.34
N CYS A 131 -6.63 -19.54 -19.05
CA CYS A 131 -7.62 -18.63 -18.46
C CYS A 131 -8.98 -19.33 -18.37
N VAL A 132 -9.60 -19.27 -17.19
CA VAL A 132 -10.93 -19.83 -16.91
C VAL A 132 -11.90 -18.68 -16.64
N HIS A 133 -12.93 -18.55 -17.49
CA HIS A 133 -13.96 -17.49 -17.51
C HIS A 133 -15.39 -18.07 -17.43
N GLU A 134 -16.36 -17.27 -16.97
CA GLU A 134 -17.70 -17.76 -16.56
C GLU A 134 -18.47 -18.40 -17.72
N ASP A 135 -18.20 -17.97 -18.94
CA ASP A 135 -18.89 -18.40 -20.16
C ASP A 135 -18.47 -19.80 -20.67
N GLY A 136 -17.71 -20.56 -19.90
CA GLY A 136 -17.36 -21.94 -20.23
C GLY A 136 -16.36 -22.12 -21.38
N GLU A 137 -15.94 -21.03 -22.03
CA GLU A 137 -14.77 -21.05 -22.93
C GLU A 137 -13.49 -21.23 -22.10
N SER A 138 -13.18 -22.48 -21.78
CA SER A 138 -11.86 -22.83 -21.27
C SER A 138 -10.85 -22.61 -22.40
N ILE A 139 -10.05 -21.56 -22.29
CA ILE A 139 -8.95 -21.30 -23.23
C ILE A 139 -7.81 -22.25 -22.87
N ALA A 140 -7.94 -23.52 -23.23
CA ALA A 140 -6.87 -24.50 -23.13
C ALA A 140 -6.11 -24.51 -24.46
N VAL A 141 -5.07 -23.69 -24.56
CA VAL A 141 -4.12 -23.74 -25.66
C VAL A 141 -2.81 -24.31 -25.11
N GLY A 142 -2.50 -25.56 -25.49
CA GLY A 142 -1.20 -26.19 -25.22
C GLY A 142 -0.83 -26.49 -23.75
N LYS A 143 0.47 -26.72 -23.50
CA LYS A 143 1.05 -27.00 -22.17
C LYS A 143 1.28 -25.69 -21.38
N ALA A 144 0.21 -24.94 -21.13
CA ALA A 144 0.29 -23.69 -20.37
C ALA A 144 0.88 -23.92 -18.96
N ARG A 145 1.73 -22.98 -18.52
CA ARG A 145 2.41 -23.04 -17.21
C ARG A 145 1.84 -22.06 -16.18
N ARG A 146 0.81 -21.31 -16.54
CA ARG A 146 0.11 -20.36 -15.67
C ARG A 146 -1.37 -20.62 -15.72
N LEU A 147 -2.04 -20.39 -14.59
CA LEU A 147 -3.48 -20.52 -14.44
C LEU A 147 -4.03 -19.18 -13.94
N SER A 148 -5.00 -18.61 -14.65
CA SER A 148 -5.79 -17.48 -14.19
C SER A 148 -7.26 -17.89 -14.10
N ILE A 149 -7.85 -17.70 -12.93
CA ILE A 149 -9.22 -18.09 -12.63
C ILE A 149 -10.02 -16.85 -12.27
N THR A 150 -11.15 -16.67 -12.96
CA THR A 150 -12.09 -15.58 -12.71
C THR A 150 -13.51 -16.07 -12.33
N THR A 151 -13.70 -17.37 -12.10
CA THR A 151 -15.00 -18.03 -11.96
C THR A 151 -15.10 -18.98 -10.77
N SER A 152 -16.32 -19.37 -10.41
CA SER A 152 -16.73 -20.38 -9.39
C SER A 152 -15.70 -21.47 -9.01
N PRO A 153 -15.58 -21.86 -7.72
CA PRO A 153 -14.59 -22.84 -7.24
C PRO A 153 -14.79 -24.26 -7.79
N ALA A 154 -16.02 -24.60 -8.21
CA ALA A 154 -16.30 -25.88 -8.83
C ALA A 154 -15.52 -26.06 -10.16
N ASN A 155 -15.26 -24.97 -10.89
CA ASN A 155 -14.46 -24.98 -12.12
C ASN A 155 -12.95 -24.93 -11.82
N VAL A 156 -12.56 -24.40 -10.66
CA VAL A 156 -11.18 -24.41 -10.16
C VAL A 156 -10.69 -25.84 -9.89
N LEU A 157 -11.53 -26.67 -9.28
CA LEU A 157 -11.19 -28.08 -9.02
C LEU A 157 -11.05 -28.93 -10.30
N LYS A 158 -11.82 -28.60 -11.35
CA LYS A 158 -11.79 -29.29 -12.65
C LYS A 158 -10.56 -28.92 -13.49
N SER A 159 -10.19 -27.64 -13.53
CA SER A 159 -9.04 -27.13 -14.31
C SER A 159 -7.67 -27.55 -13.75
N THR A 160 -7.63 -28.02 -12.51
CA THR A 160 -6.39 -28.32 -11.76
C THR A 160 -5.97 -29.78 -11.77
N ASN A 161 -6.58 -30.62 -12.61
CA ASN A 161 -6.04 -31.97 -12.88
C ASN A 161 -4.62 -31.95 -13.47
N ASN A 162 -4.14 -30.77 -13.89
CA ASN A 162 -2.79 -30.57 -14.40
C ASN A 162 -1.85 -30.05 -13.29
N SER A 163 -0.92 -30.89 -12.82
CA SER A 163 0.05 -30.57 -11.75
C SER A 163 1.22 -29.69 -12.20
N HIS A 164 1.16 -29.15 -13.43
CA HIS A 164 2.30 -28.54 -14.11
C HIS A 164 2.34 -26.99 -14.08
N PHE A 165 1.44 -26.36 -13.35
CA PHE A 165 1.41 -24.89 -13.22
C PHE A 165 2.53 -24.37 -12.32
N ARG A 166 3.22 -23.33 -12.80
CA ARG A 166 4.25 -22.57 -12.09
C ARG A 166 3.68 -21.32 -11.42
N ALA A 167 2.56 -20.80 -11.92
CA ALA A 167 1.84 -19.70 -11.30
C ALA A 167 0.33 -19.92 -11.35
N ILE A 168 -0.34 -19.60 -10.25
CA ILE A 168 -1.80 -19.63 -10.13
C ILE A 168 -2.27 -18.30 -9.58
N HIS A 169 -3.25 -17.70 -10.26
CA HIS A 169 -3.95 -16.50 -9.86
C HIS A 169 -5.44 -16.78 -9.78
N VAL A 170 -6.05 -16.45 -8.64
CA VAL A 170 -7.50 -16.51 -8.45
C VAL A 170 -8.01 -15.12 -8.13
N PHE A 171 -8.99 -14.66 -8.91
CA PHE A 171 -9.65 -13.37 -8.74
C PHE A 171 -11.11 -13.51 -8.27
N GLU A 172 -11.56 -14.73 -8.06
CA GLU A 172 -12.95 -15.03 -7.75
C GLU A 172 -13.32 -14.70 -6.30
N LYS A 173 -14.49 -14.07 -6.13
CA LYS A 173 -15.10 -13.74 -4.83
C LYS A 173 -16.30 -14.64 -4.55
N GLY A 174 -16.10 -15.96 -4.56
CA GLY A 174 -17.18 -16.93 -4.38
C GLY A 174 -16.69 -18.30 -3.95
N GLY A 175 -17.49 -18.99 -3.11
CA GLY A 175 -17.25 -20.34 -2.58
C GLY A 175 -15.92 -20.58 -1.83
N SER A 176 -15.78 -21.76 -1.23
CA SER A 176 -14.58 -22.11 -0.44
C SER A 176 -13.45 -22.62 -1.33
N LEU A 177 -12.22 -22.15 -1.09
CA LEU A 177 -11.00 -22.66 -1.74
C LEU A 177 -10.26 -23.73 -0.90
N ASP A 178 -10.84 -24.16 0.22
CA ASP A 178 -10.16 -25.09 1.15
C ASP A 178 -9.81 -26.43 0.44
N ASP A 179 -10.74 -27.00 -0.33
CA ASP A 179 -10.52 -28.24 -1.09
C ASP A 179 -9.49 -28.06 -2.22
N PHE A 180 -9.55 -26.91 -2.90
CA PHE A 180 -8.59 -26.57 -3.95
C PHE A 180 -7.18 -26.50 -3.37
N MET A 181 -7.00 -25.85 -2.22
CA MET A 181 -5.71 -25.80 -1.53
C MET A 181 -5.24 -27.19 -1.10
N GLY A 182 -6.14 -28.04 -0.60
CA GLY A 182 -5.82 -29.43 -0.25
C GLY A 182 -5.28 -30.24 -1.43
N LYS A 183 -5.95 -30.15 -2.58
CA LYS A 183 -5.52 -30.79 -3.83
C LYS A 183 -4.18 -30.21 -4.32
N LEU A 184 -4.05 -28.88 -4.31
CA LEU A 184 -2.84 -28.19 -4.76
C LEU A 184 -1.59 -28.63 -3.99
N CYS A 185 -1.65 -28.61 -2.65
CA CYS A 185 -0.56 -29.04 -1.78
C CYS A 185 -0.22 -30.53 -1.94
N SER A 186 -1.18 -31.34 -2.38
CA SER A 186 -0.98 -32.79 -2.58
C SER A 186 -0.35 -33.10 -3.93
N GLN A 187 -0.71 -32.37 -4.99
CA GLN A 187 -0.38 -32.73 -6.38
C GLN A 187 0.71 -31.87 -7.02
N SER A 188 0.81 -30.58 -6.67
CA SER A 188 1.78 -29.69 -7.31
C SER A 188 3.17 -29.83 -6.70
N ARG A 189 4.19 -29.78 -7.56
CA ARG A 189 5.61 -29.83 -7.17
C ARG A 189 6.47 -28.80 -7.90
N ILE A 190 5.88 -27.89 -8.69
CA ILE A 190 6.65 -26.89 -9.45
C ILE A 190 6.09 -25.46 -9.35
N LEU A 191 5.11 -25.26 -8.47
CA LEU A 191 4.48 -23.96 -8.25
C LEU A 191 5.48 -22.99 -7.63
N LYS A 192 5.61 -21.81 -8.23
CA LYS A 192 6.45 -20.68 -7.77
C LYS A 192 5.61 -19.52 -7.25
N VAL A 193 4.45 -19.26 -7.86
CA VAL A 193 3.58 -18.14 -7.52
C VAL A 193 2.18 -18.64 -7.19
N LEU A 194 1.69 -18.31 -6.00
CA LEU A 194 0.31 -18.51 -5.59
C LEU A 194 -0.26 -17.16 -5.15
N ASP A 195 -1.22 -16.64 -5.91
CA ASP A 195 -1.98 -15.45 -5.53
C ASP A 195 -3.47 -15.77 -5.49
N ILE A 196 -4.01 -15.87 -4.28
CA ILE A 196 -5.41 -16.17 -4.00
C ILE A 196 -6.00 -15.12 -3.07
N GLN A 197 -5.56 -13.87 -3.23
CA GLN A 197 -6.10 -12.75 -2.48
C GLN A 197 -7.62 -12.60 -2.66
N ASP A 198 -8.27 -11.96 -1.68
CA ASP A 198 -9.70 -11.62 -1.71
C ASP A 198 -10.63 -12.85 -1.92
N THR A 199 -10.12 -14.07 -1.66
CA THR A 199 -10.87 -15.33 -1.78
C THR A 199 -11.41 -15.83 -0.44
N SER A 200 -12.40 -16.72 -0.47
CA SER A 200 -12.89 -17.43 0.73
C SER A 200 -12.01 -18.65 1.06
N LEU A 201 -10.75 -18.40 1.44
CA LEU A 201 -9.90 -19.43 2.04
C LEU A 201 -9.95 -19.32 3.58
N ASN A 202 -10.33 -20.40 4.26
CA ASN A 202 -10.43 -20.41 5.73
C ASN A 202 -9.22 -21.09 6.37
N ARG A 203 -8.66 -22.10 5.72
CA ARG A 203 -7.59 -22.92 6.30
C ARG A 203 -6.53 -23.27 5.27
N ILE A 204 -5.27 -23.23 5.69
CA ILE A 204 -4.16 -23.75 4.90
C ILE A 204 -3.91 -25.21 5.29
N PRO A 205 -3.80 -26.14 4.33
CA PRO A 205 -3.47 -27.54 4.61
C PRO A 205 -2.13 -27.70 5.33
N LYS A 206 -2.04 -28.70 6.24
CA LYS A 206 -0.81 -29.00 7.00
C LYS A 206 0.39 -29.32 6.11
N ASN A 207 0.16 -29.79 4.88
CA ASN A 207 1.18 -30.15 3.90
C ASN A 207 1.56 -29.00 2.94
N LEU A 208 1.34 -27.73 3.30
CA LEU A 208 1.79 -26.57 2.52
C LEU A 208 3.27 -26.68 2.10
N GLY A 209 4.12 -27.19 3.00
CA GLY A 209 5.55 -27.41 2.74
C GLY A 209 5.89 -28.27 1.52
N ASN A 210 4.94 -29.06 0.99
CA ASN A 210 5.13 -29.83 -0.26
C ASN A 210 5.35 -28.92 -1.48
N LEU A 211 4.96 -27.65 -1.39
CA LEU A 211 5.12 -26.65 -2.45
C LEU A 211 6.48 -25.92 -2.32
N PHE A 212 7.56 -26.65 -2.07
CA PHE A 212 8.90 -26.13 -1.74
C PHE A 212 9.58 -25.26 -2.82
N HIS A 213 9.02 -25.20 -4.04
CA HIS A 213 9.43 -24.29 -5.10
C HIS A 213 8.77 -22.90 -5.04
N LEU A 214 7.82 -22.69 -4.13
CA LEU A 214 7.14 -21.41 -3.95
C LEU A 214 8.15 -20.31 -3.63
N ARG A 215 7.98 -19.19 -4.32
CA ARG A 215 8.71 -17.93 -4.13
C ARG A 215 7.78 -16.79 -3.74
N TYR A 216 6.51 -16.85 -4.13
CA TYR A 216 5.50 -15.85 -3.82
C TYR A 216 4.20 -16.50 -3.35
N ILE A 217 3.72 -16.07 -2.18
CA ILE A 217 2.39 -16.39 -1.67
C ILE A 217 1.67 -15.10 -1.29
N SER A 218 0.47 -14.87 -1.82
CA SER A 218 -0.47 -13.89 -1.30
C SER A 218 -1.78 -14.55 -0.90
N LEU A 219 -2.10 -14.41 0.38
CA LEU A 219 -3.35 -14.80 1.02
C LEU A 219 -4.10 -13.55 1.52
N SER A 220 -3.79 -12.39 0.95
CA SER A 220 -4.33 -11.11 1.41
C SER A 220 -5.85 -11.13 1.41
N ASN A 221 -6.48 -10.59 2.46
CA ASN A 221 -7.93 -10.52 2.66
C ASN A 221 -8.66 -11.88 2.57
N THR A 222 -8.00 -12.97 2.95
CA THR A 222 -8.63 -14.27 3.17
C THR A 222 -9.04 -14.44 4.64
N LYS A 223 -9.74 -15.54 4.97
CA LYS A 223 -10.20 -15.85 6.34
C LYS A 223 -9.24 -16.78 7.08
N VAL A 224 -8.02 -16.95 6.58
CA VAL A 224 -7.00 -17.82 7.20
C VAL A 224 -6.66 -17.32 8.60
N GLN A 225 -6.72 -18.23 9.57
CA GLN A 225 -6.47 -17.93 10.99
C GLN A 225 -5.09 -18.37 11.47
N THR A 226 -4.51 -19.42 10.89
CA THR A 226 -3.21 -19.96 11.31
C THR A 226 -2.40 -20.41 10.11
N LEU A 227 -1.07 -20.33 10.25
CA LEU A 227 -0.13 -20.94 9.31
C LEU A 227 0.31 -22.32 9.82
N PRO A 228 0.45 -23.33 8.94
CA PRO A 228 0.99 -24.61 9.34
C PRO A 228 2.50 -24.51 9.60
N LYS A 229 3.03 -25.31 10.52
CA LYS A 229 4.47 -25.43 10.79
C LYS A 229 5.31 -25.76 9.55
N SER A 230 4.71 -26.45 8.57
CA SER A 230 5.33 -26.77 7.29
C SER A 230 5.66 -25.54 6.42
N ILE A 231 5.23 -24.34 6.81
CA ILE A 231 5.70 -23.09 6.19
C ILE A 231 7.23 -22.99 6.17
N GLY A 232 7.92 -23.52 7.19
CA GLY A 232 9.37 -23.53 7.27
C GLY A 232 10.07 -24.39 6.23
N GLU A 233 9.34 -25.25 5.51
CA GLU A 233 9.88 -26.07 4.41
C GLU A 233 9.90 -25.30 3.08
N LEU A 234 9.26 -24.12 3.01
CA LEU A 234 9.24 -23.26 1.83
C LEU A 234 10.52 -22.42 1.70
N GLN A 235 11.70 -23.05 1.71
CA GLN A 235 13.01 -22.37 1.78
C GLN A 235 13.32 -21.45 0.59
N ASN A 236 12.54 -21.51 -0.48
CA ASN A 236 12.64 -20.61 -1.64
C ASN A 236 11.70 -19.40 -1.57
N LEU A 237 10.89 -19.28 -0.51
CA LEU A 237 9.90 -18.22 -0.39
C LEU A 237 10.58 -16.85 -0.24
N GLU A 238 10.24 -15.92 -1.12
CA GLU A 238 10.76 -14.56 -1.17
C GLU A 238 9.71 -13.54 -0.69
N THR A 239 8.42 -13.82 -0.92
CA THR A 239 7.30 -12.97 -0.48
C THR A 239 6.19 -13.79 0.16
N LEU A 240 5.78 -13.38 1.36
CA LEU A 240 4.60 -13.85 2.07
C LEU A 240 3.70 -12.66 2.45
N ASP A 241 2.50 -12.61 1.87
CA ASP A 241 1.52 -11.55 2.09
C ASP A 241 0.25 -12.12 2.74
N LEU A 242 0.02 -11.69 3.99
CA LEU A 242 -1.05 -12.11 4.90
C LEU A 242 -1.89 -10.92 5.35
N ARG A 243 -1.82 -9.79 4.65
CA ARG A 243 -2.61 -8.59 4.97
C ARG A 243 -4.10 -8.92 5.03
N GLY A 244 -4.81 -8.40 6.02
CA GLY A 244 -6.25 -8.61 6.15
C GLY A 244 -6.67 -10.05 6.46
N THR A 245 -5.74 -10.96 6.72
CA THR A 245 -6.06 -12.29 7.26
C THR A 245 -6.35 -12.23 8.75
N LEU A 246 -6.75 -13.37 9.32
CA LEU A 246 -6.93 -13.55 10.76
C LEU A 246 -5.69 -14.17 11.43
N VAL A 247 -4.57 -14.30 10.70
CA VAL A 247 -3.30 -14.81 11.26
C VAL A 247 -2.73 -13.79 12.24
N HIS A 248 -2.66 -14.19 13.50
CA HIS A 248 -2.09 -13.41 14.59
C HIS A 248 -0.71 -13.95 15.00
N GLU A 249 -0.59 -15.26 15.18
CA GLU A 249 0.67 -15.90 15.57
C GLU A 249 1.42 -16.43 14.34
N ILE A 250 2.69 -16.04 14.20
CA ILE A 250 3.58 -16.59 13.19
C ILE A 250 4.33 -17.78 13.79
N PRO A 251 4.27 -18.98 13.19
CA PRO A 251 4.95 -20.16 13.69
C PRO A 251 6.48 -19.97 13.69
N CYS A 252 7.17 -20.49 14.71
CA CYS A 252 8.61 -20.30 14.86
C CYS A 252 9.43 -20.89 13.71
N GLU A 253 8.87 -21.87 12.97
CA GLU A 253 9.47 -22.45 11.76
C GLU A 253 9.66 -21.44 10.62
N ILE A 254 9.05 -20.25 10.69
CA ILE A 254 9.31 -19.14 9.74
C ILE A 254 10.80 -18.76 9.71
N ASN A 255 11.53 -19.01 10.80
CA ASN A 255 12.96 -18.72 10.92
C ASN A 255 13.84 -19.50 9.93
N LYS A 256 13.32 -20.58 9.32
CA LYS A 256 13.99 -21.35 8.28
C LYS A 256 13.98 -20.64 6.92
N LEU A 257 13.14 -19.61 6.75
CA LEU A 257 12.95 -18.92 5.48
C LEU A 257 14.00 -17.84 5.25
N THR A 258 15.25 -18.25 5.07
CA THR A 258 16.41 -17.35 4.93
C THR A 258 16.39 -16.50 3.66
N LYS A 259 15.61 -16.89 2.63
CA LYS A 259 15.40 -16.12 1.39
C LYS A 259 14.20 -15.18 1.44
N LEU A 260 13.42 -15.17 2.54
CA LEU A 260 12.25 -14.31 2.64
C LEU A 260 12.67 -12.85 2.71
N ARG A 261 12.22 -12.08 1.73
CA ARG A 261 12.49 -10.63 1.62
C ARG A 261 11.33 -9.80 2.14
N ARG A 262 10.11 -10.32 2.02
CA ARG A 262 8.89 -9.59 2.37
C ARG A 262 7.94 -10.45 3.17
N LEU A 263 7.69 -10.02 4.41
CA LEU A 263 6.63 -10.54 5.27
C LEU A 263 5.68 -9.39 5.60
N VAL A 264 4.47 -9.42 5.05
CA VAL A 264 3.45 -8.41 5.37
C VAL A 264 2.26 -9.09 6.01
N ALA A 265 2.07 -8.89 7.31
CA ALA A 265 1.00 -9.51 8.07
C ALA A 265 0.44 -8.49 9.06
N PHE A 266 -0.79 -8.07 8.82
CA PHE A 266 -1.54 -7.20 9.73
C PHE A 266 -3.01 -7.25 9.35
N ARG A 267 -3.89 -7.04 10.33
CA ARG A 267 -5.33 -6.89 10.09
C ARG A 267 -5.72 -5.45 10.35
N ARG A 268 -6.65 -4.92 9.55
CA ARG A 268 -7.30 -3.63 9.86
C ARG A 268 -8.71 -3.86 10.34
N ASN A 269 -9.09 -3.15 11.39
CA ASN A 269 -10.42 -3.20 11.95
C ASN A 269 -11.18 -1.92 11.57
N TYR A 270 -12.06 -2.05 10.57
CA TYR A 270 -12.90 -0.94 10.07
C TYR A 270 -14.31 -0.92 10.67
N GLU A 271 -14.68 -1.96 11.43
CA GLU A 271 -16.03 -2.13 11.99
C GLU A 271 -16.19 -1.47 13.37
N VAL A 272 -15.08 -1.17 14.04
CA VAL A 272 -15.07 -0.53 15.36
C VAL A 272 -14.91 0.98 15.23
N LYS A 273 -15.38 1.72 16.24
CA LYS A 273 -15.12 3.15 16.39
C LYS A 273 -13.63 3.43 16.18
N TYR A 274 -13.34 4.49 15.44
CA TYR A 274 -11.98 4.89 15.10
C TYR A 274 -11.06 4.91 16.34
N SER A 275 -9.93 4.20 16.25
CA SER A 275 -8.83 4.23 17.22
C SER A 275 -7.52 4.00 16.48
N ILE A 276 -6.59 4.96 16.48
CA ILE A 276 -5.29 4.80 15.80
C ILE A 276 -4.43 3.66 16.38
N LEU A 277 -4.64 3.29 17.65
CA LEU A 277 -4.07 2.08 18.26
C LEU A 277 -4.86 0.85 17.82
N GLY A 278 -6.19 0.82 17.98
CA GLY A 278 -7.02 -0.37 17.70
C GLY A 278 -7.28 -0.68 16.22
N PHE A 279 -7.01 0.26 15.31
CA PHE A 279 -7.31 0.14 13.88
C PHE A 279 -6.46 -0.90 13.16
N THR A 280 -5.29 -1.26 13.71
CA THR A 280 -4.40 -2.25 13.11
C THR A 280 -3.99 -3.25 14.16
N THR A 281 -4.21 -4.54 13.91
CA THR A 281 -3.65 -5.63 14.70
C THR A 281 -2.42 -6.15 13.97
N GLY A 282 -1.33 -6.32 14.72
CA GLY A 282 -0.08 -6.84 14.21
C GLY A 282 -0.02 -8.35 14.23
N VAL A 283 1.19 -8.88 14.19
CA VAL A 283 1.46 -10.30 14.41
C VAL A 283 2.46 -10.51 15.53
N VAL A 284 2.31 -11.63 16.23
CA VAL A 284 3.20 -12.08 17.28
C VAL A 284 4.29 -12.97 16.71
N MET A 285 5.52 -12.66 17.08
CA MET A 285 6.72 -13.44 16.76
C MET A 285 7.54 -13.58 18.03
N GLU A 286 7.76 -14.81 18.50
CA GLU A 286 8.46 -15.03 19.77
C GLU A 286 9.98 -15.00 19.60
N LYS A 287 10.53 -15.74 18.63
CA LYS A 287 11.98 -15.88 18.42
C LYS A 287 12.34 -16.41 17.05
N GLY A 288 13.61 -16.30 16.70
CA GLY A 288 14.21 -16.81 15.47
C GLY A 288 14.22 -15.82 14.31
N ILE A 289 13.77 -14.58 14.53
CA ILE A 289 13.71 -13.58 13.47
C ILE A 289 15.12 -13.23 12.97
N LYS A 290 16.14 -13.32 13.83
CA LYS A 290 17.57 -13.11 13.47
C LYS A 290 18.06 -13.96 12.29
N ASN A 291 17.44 -15.12 12.04
CA ASN A 291 17.83 -16.02 10.95
C ASN A 291 17.29 -15.56 9.57
N MET A 292 16.33 -14.64 9.55
CA MET A 292 15.67 -14.15 8.34
C MET A 292 16.49 -13.01 7.69
N THR A 293 17.78 -13.26 7.44
CA THR A 293 18.77 -12.21 7.10
C THR A 293 18.52 -11.49 5.76
N SER A 294 17.74 -12.10 4.85
CA SER A 294 17.33 -11.46 3.59
C SER A 294 16.12 -10.53 3.73
N LEU A 295 15.52 -10.43 4.92
CA LEU A 295 14.27 -9.71 5.13
C LEU A 295 14.47 -8.20 4.94
N GLN A 296 13.67 -7.63 4.05
CA GLN A 296 13.67 -6.21 3.70
C GLN A 296 12.42 -5.51 4.23
N ASN A 297 11.28 -6.20 4.28
CA ASN A 297 10.01 -5.62 4.67
C ASN A 297 9.33 -6.48 5.74
N ILE A 298 9.13 -5.89 6.91
CA ILE A 298 8.26 -6.43 7.96
C ILE A 298 7.40 -5.31 8.54
N CYS A 299 6.10 -5.56 8.65
CA CYS A 299 5.14 -4.54 9.05
C CYS A 299 4.27 -5.05 10.21
N TYR A 300 4.22 -4.26 11.28
CA TYR A 300 3.35 -4.42 12.44
C TYR A 300 3.60 -5.69 13.26
N VAL A 301 4.83 -5.90 13.74
CA VAL A 301 5.11 -6.93 14.75
C VAL A 301 4.75 -6.39 16.13
N GLU A 302 4.05 -7.19 16.93
CA GLU A 302 3.69 -6.86 18.32
C GLU A 302 4.83 -7.26 19.25
N VAL A 303 5.52 -6.27 19.82
CA VAL A 303 6.77 -6.49 20.57
C VAL A 303 6.55 -6.85 22.03
N ASP A 304 5.35 -6.67 22.58
CA ASP A 304 5.03 -6.98 23.98
C ASP A 304 5.06 -8.48 24.30
N HIS A 305 4.92 -9.34 23.29
CA HIS A 305 5.04 -10.79 23.43
C HIS A 305 6.50 -11.30 23.37
N GLY A 306 7.31 -10.75 22.46
CA GLY A 306 8.73 -11.14 22.31
C GLY A 306 9.70 -10.33 23.15
N GLY A 307 9.26 -9.20 23.69
CA GLY A 307 10.01 -8.30 24.54
C GLY A 307 11.28 -7.74 23.89
N VAL A 308 12.25 -7.40 24.75
CA VAL A 308 13.57 -6.90 24.36
C VAL A 308 14.35 -7.93 23.54
N ASP A 309 14.23 -9.22 23.84
CA ASP A 309 14.94 -10.30 23.14
C ASP A 309 14.62 -10.31 21.64
N LEU A 310 13.34 -10.12 21.29
CA LEU A 310 12.93 -10.01 19.89
C LEU A 310 13.57 -8.81 19.18
N ILE A 311 13.66 -7.66 19.87
CA ILE A 311 14.27 -6.44 19.34
C ILE A 311 15.78 -6.62 19.14
N GLU A 312 16.45 -7.31 20.07
CA GLU A 312 17.87 -7.66 19.94
C GLU A 312 18.11 -8.61 18.77
N GLU A 313 17.20 -9.57 18.51
CA GLU A 313 17.29 -10.39 17.31
C GLU A 313 17.10 -9.56 16.02
N MET A 314 16.21 -8.56 16.02
CA MET A 314 15.99 -7.68 14.88
C MET A 314 17.23 -6.86 14.50
N LYS A 315 18.15 -6.62 15.43
CA LYS A 315 19.45 -5.97 15.17
C LYS A 315 20.25 -6.67 14.06
N MET A 316 20.05 -7.98 13.87
CA MET A 316 20.75 -8.77 12.86
C MET A 316 20.19 -8.56 11.44
N LEU A 317 19.03 -7.91 11.30
CA LEU A 317 18.31 -7.74 10.04
C LEU A 317 18.77 -6.50 9.27
N LYS A 318 20.04 -6.50 8.85
CA LYS A 318 20.69 -5.34 8.23
C LYS A 318 20.14 -4.96 6.85
N GLN A 319 19.37 -5.85 6.21
CA GLN A 319 18.73 -5.62 4.91
C GLN A 319 17.35 -4.94 5.02
N LEU A 320 16.86 -4.66 6.24
CA LEU A 320 15.55 -4.05 6.44
C LEU A 320 15.48 -2.65 5.83
N ARG A 321 14.40 -2.44 5.08
CA ARG A 321 13.98 -1.20 4.43
C ARG A 321 12.68 -0.68 4.99
N LYS A 322 11.76 -1.55 5.40
CA LYS A 322 10.49 -1.18 6.04
C LYS A 322 10.32 -1.97 7.33
N LEU A 323 10.22 -1.24 8.44
CA LEU A 323 9.99 -1.78 9.78
C LEU A 323 8.73 -1.16 10.38
N GLY A 324 7.81 -2.00 10.83
CA GLY A 324 6.66 -1.58 11.61
C GLY A 324 6.55 -2.38 12.90
N LEU A 325 6.52 -1.70 14.04
CA LEU A 325 6.40 -2.29 15.38
C LEU A 325 5.21 -1.70 16.12
N ARG A 326 4.55 -2.55 16.91
CA ARG A 326 3.36 -2.25 17.69
C ARG A 326 3.51 -2.74 19.13
N CYS A 327 2.64 -2.26 20.00
CA CYS A 327 2.63 -2.63 21.41
C CYS A 327 3.95 -2.29 22.13
N ILE A 328 4.57 -1.18 21.71
CA ILE A 328 5.84 -0.74 22.27
C ILE A 328 5.60 -0.09 23.65
N LYS A 329 6.44 -0.47 24.61
CA LYS A 329 6.51 0.09 25.96
C LYS A 329 7.79 0.91 26.13
N ARG A 330 7.86 1.71 27.19
CA ARG A 330 9.03 2.51 27.56
C ARG A 330 10.31 1.68 27.67
N GLU A 331 10.21 0.48 28.25
CA GLU A 331 11.35 -0.43 28.46
C GLU A 331 12.03 -0.88 27.15
N HIS A 332 11.31 -0.82 26.02
CA HIS A 332 11.84 -1.18 24.70
C HIS A 332 12.67 -0.06 24.06
N GLY A 333 12.59 1.19 24.56
CA GLY A 333 13.15 2.37 23.90
C GLY A 333 14.66 2.28 23.61
N ASN A 334 15.44 1.83 24.59
CA ASN A 334 16.90 1.68 24.45
C ASN A 334 17.27 0.59 23.43
N ALA A 335 16.63 -0.58 23.52
CA ALA A 335 16.86 -1.68 22.59
C ALA A 335 16.47 -1.30 21.15
N LEU A 336 15.34 -0.60 20.97
CA LEU A 336 14.90 -0.08 19.67
C LEU A 336 15.92 0.90 19.10
N SER A 337 16.41 1.80 19.94
CA SER A 337 17.42 2.79 19.55
C SER A 337 18.71 2.13 19.09
N ALA A 338 19.16 1.07 19.78
CA ALA A 338 20.33 0.29 19.39
C ALA A 338 20.10 -0.52 18.11
N ALA A 339 18.92 -1.15 17.95
CA ALA A 339 18.62 -2.00 16.80
C ALA A 339 18.47 -1.19 15.50
N ILE A 340 17.78 -0.05 15.54
CA ILE A 340 17.49 0.77 14.35
C ILE A 340 18.76 1.39 13.76
N VAL A 341 19.74 1.74 14.59
CA VAL A 341 21.04 2.29 14.14
C VAL A 341 21.82 1.31 13.26
N GLU A 342 21.65 0.00 13.45
CA GLU A 342 22.28 -1.04 12.62
C GLU A 342 21.62 -1.19 11.23
N MET A 343 20.40 -0.65 11.04
CA MET A 343 19.60 -0.81 9.83
C MET A 343 19.92 0.29 8.79
N GLN A 344 21.08 0.20 8.16
CA GLN A 344 21.60 1.21 7.22
C GLN A 344 20.75 1.41 5.94
N HIS A 345 19.84 0.48 5.65
CA HIS A 345 18.95 0.53 4.49
C HIS A 345 17.51 0.93 4.84
N LEU A 346 17.25 1.31 6.09
CA LEU A 346 15.89 1.61 6.56
C LEU A 346 15.32 2.87 5.90
N GLU A 347 14.24 2.70 5.15
CA GLU A 347 13.53 3.75 4.41
C GLU A 347 12.19 4.12 5.06
N SER A 348 11.58 3.20 5.82
CA SER A 348 10.30 3.41 6.47
C SER A 348 10.28 2.82 7.88
N LEU A 349 9.98 3.67 8.85
CA LEU A 349 9.83 3.30 10.26
C LEU A 349 8.42 3.65 10.75
N ASN A 350 7.74 2.68 11.35
CA ASN A 350 6.42 2.86 11.95
C ASN A 350 6.40 2.28 13.36
N LEU A 351 6.30 3.13 14.37
CA LEU A 351 6.29 2.73 15.77
C LEU A 351 4.94 3.08 16.39
N THR A 352 4.33 2.12 17.08
CA THR A 352 3.06 2.29 17.78
C THR A 352 3.18 1.81 19.23
N ALA A 353 2.88 2.68 20.18
CA ALA A 353 2.83 2.34 21.60
C ALA A 353 1.73 1.33 21.91
N ILE A 354 1.82 0.67 23.07
CA ILE A 354 0.76 -0.23 23.57
C ILE A 354 -0.50 0.54 24.01
N ALA A 355 -0.34 1.74 24.56
CA ALA A 355 -1.41 2.57 25.10
C ALA A 355 -1.20 4.05 24.75
N GLU A 356 -2.25 4.88 24.91
CA GLU A 356 -2.20 6.31 24.56
C GLU A 356 -1.33 7.15 25.50
N ASP A 357 -1.20 6.72 26.75
CA ASP A 357 -0.46 7.39 27.82
C ASP A 357 0.96 6.85 27.98
N GLU A 358 1.27 5.72 27.35
CA GLU A 358 2.60 5.11 27.33
C GLU A 358 3.60 6.03 26.63
N ILE A 359 4.60 6.47 27.40
CA ILE A 359 5.68 7.33 26.92
C ILE A 359 6.81 6.45 26.42
N ILE A 360 7.27 6.70 25.19
CA ILE A 360 8.42 6.00 24.61
C ILE A 360 9.60 6.97 24.53
N ASP A 361 10.75 6.51 25.01
CA ASP A 361 12.01 7.22 24.85
C ASP A 361 12.75 6.71 23.59
N LEU A 362 13.08 7.61 22.68
CA LEU A 362 13.70 7.31 21.38
C LEU A 362 14.96 8.15 21.18
N ASN A 363 16.00 7.83 21.94
CA ASN A 363 17.29 8.52 21.91
C ASN A 363 18.28 7.81 20.98
N PHE A 364 18.13 8.04 19.68
CA PHE A 364 19.04 7.48 18.69
C PHE A 364 20.39 8.19 18.73
N VAL A 365 21.46 7.40 18.84
CA VAL A 365 22.85 7.90 18.81
C VAL A 365 23.18 8.53 17.45
N SER A 366 22.60 8.01 16.37
CA SER A 366 22.70 8.57 15.02
C SER A 366 21.36 8.48 14.28
N SER A 367 21.10 9.45 13.41
CA SER A 367 19.88 9.47 12.59
C SER A 367 19.96 8.44 11.46
N PRO A 368 18.93 7.60 11.23
CA PRO A 368 18.93 6.64 10.13
C PRO A 368 19.03 7.36 8.77
N PRO A 369 20.10 7.16 7.98
CA PRO A 369 20.47 8.08 6.90
C PRO A 369 19.54 8.03 5.68
N LYS A 370 18.86 6.91 5.46
CA LYS A 370 17.98 6.67 4.30
C LYS A 370 16.50 6.78 4.63
N LEU A 371 16.14 7.21 5.84
CA LEU A 371 14.76 7.22 6.30
C LEU A 371 13.93 8.25 5.54
N GLN A 372 12.95 7.76 4.77
CA GLN A 372 12.03 8.56 3.97
C GLN A 372 10.67 8.70 4.64
N LYS A 373 10.26 7.72 5.47
CA LYS A 373 8.95 7.66 6.11
C LYS A 373 9.09 7.40 7.60
N LEU A 374 8.55 8.31 8.41
CA LEU A 374 8.49 8.16 9.85
C LEU A 374 7.03 8.26 10.31
N HIS A 375 6.51 7.20 10.92
CA HIS A 375 5.24 7.22 11.63
C HIS A 375 5.50 6.92 13.10
N LEU A 376 5.24 7.89 13.98
CA LEU A 376 5.32 7.71 15.43
C LEU A 376 3.92 7.87 16.03
N LYS A 377 3.43 6.81 16.66
CA LYS A 377 2.12 6.74 17.31
C LYS A 377 2.30 6.41 18.78
N ALA A 378 2.78 7.36 19.55
CA ALA A 378 3.18 7.18 20.94
C ALA A 378 3.27 8.54 21.61
N ARG A 379 3.12 8.59 22.95
CA ARG A 379 3.39 9.78 23.73
C ARG A 379 4.89 10.02 23.81
N LEU A 380 5.30 11.28 23.65
CA LEU A 380 6.69 11.71 23.68
C LEU A 380 6.85 12.80 24.74
N GLU A 381 7.98 12.82 25.44
CA GLU A 381 8.29 13.92 26.37
C GLU A 381 8.59 15.20 25.58
N LYS A 382 9.40 15.06 24.53
CA LYS A 382 9.71 16.08 23.53
C LYS A 382 9.87 15.42 22.16
N LEU A 383 9.85 16.22 21.11
CA LEU A 383 10.17 15.70 19.77
C LEU A 383 11.67 15.30 19.75
N PRO A 384 12.03 14.07 19.36
CA PRO A 384 13.43 13.64 19.35
C PRO A 384 14.34 14.48 18.46
N ASP A 385 15.51 14.85 18.97
CA ASP A 385 16.45 15.80 18.34
C ASP A 385 17.09 15.26 17.04
N TRP A 386 16.94 13.96 16.76
CA TRP A 386 17.39 13.34 15.50
C TRP A 386 16.39 13.53 14.36
N ILE A 387 15.11 13.81 14.64
CA ILE A 387 14.08 13.96 13.59
C ILE A 387 14.37 15.15 12.67
N PRO A 388 14.72 16.35 13.18
CA PRO A 388 15.07 17.49 12.34
C PRO A 388 16.31 17.27 11.46
N LYS A 389 17.14 16.26 11.78
CA LYS A 389 18.39 15.94 11.07
C LYS A 389 18.18 14.96 9.90
N LEU A 390 16.94 14.53 9.63
CA LEU A 390 16.64 13.55 8.60
C LEU A 390 16.54 14.20 7.21
N GLU A 391 17.67 14.27 6.50
CA GLU A 391 17.75 14.91 5.16
C GLU A 391 16.88 14.21 4.10
N CYS A 392 16.71 12.89 4.21
CA CYS A 392 15.92 12.10 3.25
C CYS A 392 14.42 12.04 3.59
N LEU A 393 13.95 12.66 4.69
CA LEU A 393 12.58 12.49 5.15
C LEU A 393 11.58 13.13 4.20
N VAL A 394 10.71 12.30 3.62
CA VAL A 394 9.66 12.72 2.69
C VAL A 394 8.30 12.82 3.39
N LYS A 395 8.06 11.95 4.37
CA LYS A 395 6.78 11.88 5.07
C LYS A 395 6.98 11.67 6.56
N ILE A 396 6.31 12.50 7.35
CA ILE A 396 6.19 12.32 8.80
C ILE A 396 4.73 12.27 9.22
N ARG A 397 4.41 11.31 10.11
CA ARG A 397 3.13 11.22 10.81
C ARG A 397 3.39 11.15 12.31
N LEU A 398 2.85 12.10 13.05
CA LEU A 398 2.84 12.10 14.51
C LEU A 398 1.41 11.81 14.98
N GLY A 399 1.28 10.84 15.87
CA GLY A 399 0.05 10.38 16.47
C GLY A 399 0.24 10.18 17.97
N PHE A 400 -0.70 10.61 18.80
CA PHE A 400 -0.63 10.49 20.26
C PHE A 400 0.63 11.07 20.93
N SER A 401 1.40 11.89 20.21
CA SER A 401 2.65 12.47 20.71
C SER A 401 2.47 13.42 21.89
N ARG A 402 1.30 14.05 22.02
CA ARG A 402 0.96 15.02 23.09
C ARG A 402 2.07 16.05 23.34
N LEU A 403 2.68 16.53 22.26
CA LEU A 403 3.75 17.52 22.33
C LEU A 403 3.19 18.82 22.90
N LYS A 404 3.90 19.41 23.86
CA LYS A 404 3.53 20.72 24.44
C LYS A 404 4.05 21.87 23.58
N ASP A 405 5.28 21.73 23.11
CA ASP A 405 5.91 22.68 22.18
C ASP A 405 5.44 22.44 20.75
N ASP A 406 5.33 23.51 19.96
CA ASP A 406 4.89 23.43 18.57
C ASP A 406 5.89 22.58 17.73
N PRO A 407 5.48 21.39 17.24
CA PRO A 407 6.38 20.53 16.47
C PRO A 407 6.82 21.15 15.15
N LEU A 408 6.09 22.14 14.63
CA LEU A 408 6.40 22.78 13.36
C LEU A 408 7.74 23.53 13.41
N GLN A 409 8.13 24.03 14.58
CA GLN A 409 9.39 24.76 14.76
C GLN A 409 10.62 23.90 14.46
N SER A 410 10.53 22.60 14.78
CA SER A 410 11.58 21.63 14.54
C SER A 410 11.52 21.00 13.14
N LEU A 411 10.34 20.99 12.51
CA LEU A 411 10.11 20.31 11.23
C LEU A 411 10.21 21.23 10.00
N LYS A 412 10.15 22.55 10.18
CA LYS A 412 10.05 23.55 9.10
C LYS A 412 11.18 23.51 8.06
N ASN A 413 12.39 23.10 8.48
CA ASN A 413 13.60 23.12 7.65
C ASN A 413 13.92 21.79 6.96
N LEU A 414 13.04 20.78 7.06
CA LEU A 414 13.28 19.48 6.43
C LEU A 414 13.24 19.61 4.90
N PRO A 415 14.35 19.30 4.19
CA PRO A 415 14.56 19.74 2.81
C PRO A 415 13.73 18.96 1.78
N ASN A 416 13.22 17.78 2.14
CA ASN A 416 12.49 16.88 1.23
C ASN A 416 11.10 16.53 1.73
N LEU A 417 10.60 17.20 2.78
CA LEU A 417 9.31 16.89 3.37
C LEU A 417 8.16 17.27 2.44
N LEU A 418 7.45 16.27 1.91
CA LEU A 418 6.30 16.43 1.02
C LEU A 418 4.97 16.23 1.74
N LYS A 419 4.94 15.45 2.83
CA LYS A 419 3.72 15.14 3.57
C LYS A 419 3.92 15.18 5.09
N LEU A 420 3.11 16.02 5.75
CA LEU A 420 3.06 16.16 7.20
C LEU A 420 1.66 15.76 7.68
N THR A 421 1.62 14.93 8.72
CA THR A 421 0.37 14.53 9.37
C THR A 421 0.51 14.66 10.88
N LEU A 422 -0.26 15.57 11.47
CA LEU A 422 -0.46 15.69 12.92
C LEU A 422 -1.85 15.15 13.21
N TRP A 423 -1.93 14.10 14.03
CA TRP A 423 -3.15 13.32 14.17
C TRP A 423 -3.37 12.83 15.60
N ASP A 424 -4.61 12.69 16.05
CA ASP A 424 -5.00 12.11 17.35
C ASP A 424 -4.14 12.58 18.53
N LYS A 425 -4.46 13.75 19.09
CA LYS A 425 -3.74 14.29 20.27
C LYS A 425 -2.21 14.31 20.06
N SER A 426 -1.72 14.58 18.85
CA SER A 426 -0.29 14.71 18.59
C SER A 426 0.32 15.98 19.18
N TYR A 427 -0.50 17.01 19.39
CA TYR A 427 -0.12 18.32 19.91
C TYR A 427 -1.16 18.80 20.94
N ASP A 428 -0.69 19.21 22.11
CA ASP A 428 -1.50 19.64 23.27
C ASP A 428 -1.48 21.17 23.49
N GLY A 429 -0.88 21.92 22.57
CA GLY A 429 -0.95 23.39 22.54
C GLY A 429 -2.14 23.92 21.73
N GLU A 430 -2.27 25.24 21.73
CA GLU A 430 -3.44 25.94 21.20
C GLU A 430 -3.24 26.51 19.79
N VAL A 431 -1.99 26.82 19.44
CA VAL A 431 -1.65 27.52 18.20
C VAL A 431 -0.65 26.70 17.40
N LEU A 432 -0.95 26.45 16.13
CA LEU A 432 0.04 25.92 15.17
C LEU A 432 0.62 27.08 14.37
N HIS A 433 1.94 27.27 14.41
CA HIS A 433 2.60 28.40 13.75
C HIS A 433 3.54 27.96 12.63
N PHE A 434 3.08 28.16 11.39
CA PHE A 434 3.90 28.00 10.19
C PHE A 434 4.67 29.30 9.92
N GLN A 435 5.93 29.33 10.35
CA GLN A 435 6.83 30.48 10.19
C GLN A 435 7.28 30.70 8.74
N ASN A 436 7.66 31.94 8.44
CA ASN A 436 8.20 32.36 7.16
C ASN A 436 9.33 31.43 6.69
N GLU A 437 9.39 31.20 5.38
CA GLU A 437 10.31 30.28 4.70
C GLU A 437 10.21 28.80 5.13
N GLY A 438 9.30 28.44 6.05
CA GLY A 438 9.07 27.05 6.45
C GLY A 438 8.32 26.22 5.40
N PHE A 439 8.65 24.92 5.33
CA PHE A 439 7.88 23.91 4.57
C PHE A 439 7.75 24.18 3.05
N GLN A 440 8.82 24.63 2.40
CA GLN A 440 8.82 25.06 0.99
C GLN A 440 8.39 24.00 -0.02
N LYS A 441 8.64 22.71 0.26
CA LYS A 441 8.28 21.58 -0.62
C LYS A 441 7.03 20.83 -0.16
N LEU A 442 6.41 21.20 0.96
CA LEU A 442 5.30 20.46 1.52
C LEU A 442 4.09 20.54 0.57
N LYS A 443 3.60 19.38 0.11
CA LYS A 443 2.47 19.26 -0.81
C LYS A 443 1.17 18.85 -0.13
N GLN A 444 1.27 18.08 0.96
CA GLN A 444 0.11 17.55 1.69
C GLN A 444 0.24 17.82 3.18
N LEU A 445 -0.74 18.52 3.75
CA LEU A 445 -0.85 18.77 5.17
C LEU A 445 -2.16 18.15 5.68
N ILE A 446 -2.05 17.29 6.70
CA ILE A 446 -3.21 16.66 7.35
C ILE A 446 -3.16 16.97 8.84
N LEU A 447 -4.18 17.66 9.33
CA LEU A 447 -4.37 17.99 10.73
C LEU A 447 -5.67 17.31 11.18
N GLY A 448 -5.58 16.39 12.15
CA GLY A 448 -6.75 15.62 12.56
C GLY A 448 -6.83 15.38 14.06
N HIS A 449 -8.02 15.46 14.63
CA HIS A 449 -8.30 15.08 16.03
C HIS A 449 -7.40 15.87 17.01
N LEU A 450 -7.28 17.17 16.78
CA LEU A 450 -6.48 18.11 17.59
C LEU A 450 -7.40 18.91 18.52
N ASN A 451 -7.58 18.41 19.74
CA ASN A 451 -8.66 18.88 20.62
C ASN A 451 -8.47 20.29 21.21
N ARG A 452 -7.23 20.79 21.26
CA ARG A 452 -6.89 22.08 21.88
C ARG A 452 -6.56 23.19 20.88
N VAL A 453 -6.23 22.82 19.65
CA VAL A 453 -5.84 23.79 18.62
C VAL A 453 -7.04 24.65 18.26
N ASN A 454 -6.93 25.94 18.53
CA ASN A 454 -7.95 26.95 18.27
C ASN A 454 -7.54 27.95 17.17
N SER A 455 -6.25 27.98 16.81
CA SER A 455 -5.72 28.90 15.81
C SER A 455 -4.59 28.25 15.00
N ILE A 456 -4.56 28.60 13.70
CA ILE A 456 -3.49 28.21 12.79
C ILE A 456 -2.95 29.50 12.16
N LEU A 457 -1.69 29.82 12.46
CA LEU A 457 -1.00 30.99 11.94
C LEU A 457 -0.08 30.54 10.80
N ILE A 458 -0.24 31.14 9.63
CA ILE A 458 0.63 30.89 8.47
C ILE A 458 1.20 32.22 8.03
N GLU A 459 2.51 32.40 8.22
CA GLU A 459 3.20 33.59 7.77
C GLU A 459 3.37 33.58 6.25
N LYS A 460 3.43 34.78 5.67
CA LYS A 460 3.72 34.95 4.25
C LYS A 460 5.06 34.27 3.95
N GLY A 461 5.10 33.42 2.93
CA GLY A 461 6.31 32.68 2.54
C GLY A 461 6.36 31.25 3.07
N ALA A 462 5.48 30.85 4.00
CA ALA A 462 5.35 29.45 4.41
C ALA A 462 4.46 28.65 3.43
N LEU A 463 4.67 27.32 3.36
CA LEU A 463 3.77 26.38 2.66
C LEU A 463 3.55 26.67 1.15
N LEU A 464 4.53 27.27 0.46
CA LEU A 464 4.39 27.73 -0.95
C LEU A 464 4.12 26.63 -1.99
N SER A 465 4.28 25.36 -1.61
CA SER A 465 4.02 24.21 -2.49
C SER A 465 2.80 23.39 -2.07
N LEU A 466 2.00 23.87 -1.12
CA LEU A 466 0.88 23.10 -0.58
C LEU A 466 -0.21 22.93 -1.64
N GLU A 467 -0.55 21.68 -1.94
CA GLU A 467 -1.57 21.32 -2.92
C GLU A 467 -2.84 20.76 -2.25
N ASN A 468 -2.71 20.13 -1.09
CA ASN A 468 -3.82 19.52 -0.36
C ASN A 468 -3.74 19.82 1.15
N LEU A 469 -4.81 20.39 1.68
CA LEU A 469 -5.02 20.62 3.11
C LEU A 469 -6.22 19.79 3.59
N LYS A 470 -5.98 18.86 4.51
CA LYS A 470 -7.05 18.12 5.20
C LYS A 470 -7.13 18.54 6.67
N MET A 471 -8.31 18.91 7.12
CA MET A 471 -8.63 19.18 8.52
C MET A 471 -9.77 18.29 8.98
N GLU A 472 -9.54 17.52 10.05
CA GLU A 472 -10.52 16.56 10.56
C GLU A 472 -10.71 16.74 12.07
N ARG A 473 -11.95 16.94 12.53
CA ARG A 473 -12.30 16.99 13.97
C ARG A 473 -11.35 17.87 14.80
N ILE A 474 -11.31 19.16 14.50
CA ILE A 474 -10.57 20.16 15.28
C ILE A 474 -11.58 21.07 15.99
N PRO A 475 -12.13 20.65 17.15
CA PRO A 475 -13.35 21.22 17.70
C PRO A 475 -13.24 22.68 18.14
N GLN A 476 -12.03 23.16 18.46
CA GLN A 476 -11.81 24.54 18.90
C GLN A 476 -11.45 25.50 17.76
N LEU A 477 -11.16 24.99 16.56
CA LEU A 477 -10.85 25.81 15.39
C LEU A 477 -12.15 26.29 14.73
N LYS A 478 -12.70 27.38 15.28
CA LYS A 478 -13.97 27.96 14.82
C LYS A 478 -13.77 29.01 13.72
N GLU A 479 -12.60 29.60 13.65
CA GLU A 479 -12.26 30.64 12.67
C GLU A 479 -11.46 30.07 11.51
N VAL A 480 -11.70 30.61 10.32
CA VAL A 480 -10.98 30.22 9.11
C VAL A 480 -9.65 30.98 9.07
N PRO A 481 -8.48 30.29 9.01
CA PRO A 481 -7.20 30.97 8.94
C PRO A 481 -7.12 31.88 7.70
N SER A 482 -7.13 33.19 7.91
CA SER A 482 -7.16 34.19 6.83
C SER A 482 -5.96 34.12 5.90
N SER A 483 -4.86 33.53 6.36
CA SER A 483 -3.64 33.26 5.61
C SER A 483 -3.78 32.16 4.55
N ILE A 484 -4.83 31.32 4.58
CA ILE A 484 -5.10 30.32 3.54
C ILE A 484 -5.23 30.98 2.17
N LYS A 485 -5.71 32.22 2.10
CA LYS A 485 -5.81 33.00 0.85
C LYS A 485 -4.47 33.23 0.13
N LEU A 486 -3.36 33.06 0.84
CA LEU A 486 -2.00 33.26 0.33
C LEU A 486 -1.41 31.98 -0.27
N LEU A 487 -2.15 30.86 -0.25
CA LEU A 487 -1.68 29.55 -0.70
C LEU A 487 -2.07 29.28 -2.16
N ASP A 488 -1.43 29.98 -3.09
CA ASP A 488 -1.81 30.01 -4.51
C ASP A 488 -1.81 28.64 -5.23
N LYS A 489 -1.08 27.65 -4.71
CA LYS A 489 -1.03 26.28 -5.28
C LYS A 489 -2.03 25.31 -4.67
N LEU A 490 -2.84 25.75 -3.71
CA LEU A 490 -3.80 24.91 -3.01
C LEU A 490 -4.91 24.47 -3.96
N LYS A 491 -5.00 23.16 -4.20
CA LYS A 491 -5.97 22.56 -5.13
C LYS A 491 -7.19 22.02 -4.40
N VAL A 492 -6.98 21.43 -3.22
CA VAL A 492 -8.02 20.73 -2.46
C VAL A 492 -7.96 21.11 -0.99
N ILE A 493 -9.11 21.50 -0.44
CA ILE A 493 -9.35 21.50 1.01
C ILE A 493 -10.35 20.37 1.33
N ASP A 494 -9.99 19.49 2.26
CA ASP A 494 -10.83 18.38 2.73
C ASP A 494 -11.13 18.59 4.22
N LEU A 495 -12.38 18.95 4.53
CA LEU A 495 -12.87 19.22 5.87
C LEU A 495 -13.74 18.06 6.33
N VAL A 496 -13.41 17.44 7.46
CA VAL A 496 -14.17 16.30 8.00
C VAL A 496 -14.59 16.60 9.42
N ASP A 497 -15.89 16.60 9.71
CA ASP A 497 -16.45 16.83 11.05
C ASP A 497 -15.86 18.08 11.74
N MET A 498 -15.73 19.18 10.99
CA MET A 498 -15.30 20.48 11.51
C MET A 498 -16.44 21.19 12.25
N PRO A 499 -16.15 22.13 13.18
CA PRO A 499 -17.20 22.87 13.90
C PRO A 499 -18.21 23.54 12.97
N ASP A 500 -19.49 23.52 13.35
CA ASP A 500 -20.56 24.15 12.58
C ASP A 500 -20.28 25.64 12.31
N GLU A 501 -19.68 26.34 13.28
CA GLU A 501 -19.29 27.75 13.10
C GLU A 501 -18.26 27.92 11.98
N PHE A 502 -17.27 27.02 11.89
CA PHE A 502 -16.27 27.03 10.83
C PHE A 502 -16.92 26.76 9.47
N VAL A 503 -17.79 25.75 9.39
CA VAL A 503 -18.48 25.37 8.16
C VAL A 503 -19.43 26.47 7.66
N LYS A 504 -20.17 27.11 8.57
CA LYS A 504 -21.06 28.26 8.24
C LYS A 504 -20.28 29.47 7.73
N ARG A 505 -19.08 29.71 8.26
CA ARG A 505 -18.21 30.83 7.88
C ARG A 505 -17.72 30.74 6.44
N ILE A 506 -17.46 29.54 5.92
CA ILE A 506 -16.99 29.30 4.55
C ILE A 506 -18.12 29.10 3.52
N ASP A 507 -19.38 29.14 3.96
CA ASP A 507 -20.53 28.90 3.10
C ASP A 507 -20.58 29.89 1.91
N PRO A 508 -20.80 29.44 0.67
CA PRO A 508 -20.76 30.30 -0.51
C PRO A 508 -21.79 31.44 -0.53
N ASP A 509 -22.96 31.23 0.07
CA ASP A 509 -24.07 32.18 -0.03
C ASP A 509 -24.09 33.18 1.12
N LYS A 510 -23.70 32.72 2.32
CA LYS A 510 -23.86 33.49 3.58
C LYS A 510 -22.58 33.57 4.42
N GLY A 511 -21.51 32.91 4.02
CA GLY A 511 -20.27 32.83 4.77
C GLY A 511 -19.39 34.07 4.60
N HIS A 512 -19.13 34.78 5.69
CA HIS A 512 -18.27 35.97 5.68
C HIS A 512 -16.78 35.66 5.46
N ASP A 513 -16.37 34.40 5.58
CA ASP A 513 -15.00 33.92 5.37
C ASP A 513 -14.83 33.19 4.03
N HIS A 514 -15.89 33.05 3.23
CA HIS A 514 -15.84 32.33 1.94
C HIS A 514 -14.78 32.90 0.98
N TRP A 515 -14.56 34.22 1.02
CA TRP A 515 -13.54 34.90 0.19
C TRP A 515 -12.11 34.38 0.44
N ILE A 516 -11.82 33.80 1.61
CA ILE A 516 -10.51 33.21 1.94
C ILE A 516 -10.22 31.99 1.06
N ILE A 517 -11.24 31.17 0.79
CA ILE A 517 -11.11 29.89 0.07
C ILE A 517 -11.58 29.96 -1.39
N LYS A 518 -12.03 31.12 -1.86
CA LYS A 518 -12.60 31.30 -3.21
C LYS A 518 -11.65 30.88 -4.35
N HIS A 519 -10.35 31.00 -4.13
CA HIS A 519 -9.31 30.62 -5.10
C HIS A 519 -9.09 29.10 -5.19
N VAL A 520 -9.61 28.32 -4.23
CA VAL A 520 -9.40 26.87 -4.13
C VAL A 520 -10.36 26.13 -5.07
N PRO A 521 -9.87 25.34 -6.03
CA PRO A 521 -10.68 24.62 -7.02
C PRO A 521 -11.67 23.60 -6.46
N LEU A 522 -11.34 22.95 -5.33
CA LEU A 522 -12.21 21.94 -4.75
C LEU A 522 -12.16 22.01 -3.23
N VAL A 523 -13.32 22.18 -2.61
CA VAL A 523 -13.48 22.07 -1.16
C VAL A 523 -14.51 21.00 -0.86
N LEU A 524 -14.08 19.97 -0.13
CA LEU A 524 -14.90 18.85 0.32
C LEU A 524 -15.25 19.06 1.79
N ILE A 525 -16.52 18.88 2.13
CA ILE A 525 -17.02 18.94 3.50
C ILE A 525 -17.72 17.62 3.79
N HIS A 526 -17.13 16.85 4.69
CA HIS A 526 -17.63 15.56 5.14
C HIS A 526 -18.29 15.70 6.51
N GLN A 527 -19.51 15.20 6.66
CA GLN A 527 -20.21 15.16 7.95
C GLN A 527 -20.60 13.72 8.27
N SER A 528 -20.15 13.23 9.41
CA SER A 528 -20.44 11.86 9.84
C SER A 528 -21.90 11.70 10.26
N PHE A 529 -22.55 10.64 9.77
CA PHE A 529 -23.93 10.30 10.13
C PHE A 529 -24.06 8.95 10.84
N GLY A 530 -22.97 8.18 10.93
CA GLY A 530 -22.98 6.83 11.49
C GLY A 530 -21.69 6.48 12.25
N PRO A 531 -21.67 5.32 12.94
CA PRO A 531 -20.54 4.91 13.77
C PRO A 531 -19.36 4.34 12.97
N LYS A 532 -19.55 3.97 11.69
CA LYS A 532 -18.48 3.36 10.89
C LYS A 532 -17.54 4.43 10.34
N TYR A 533 -16.31 4.01 10.06
CA TYR A 533 -15.26 4.91 9.56
C TYR A 533 -15.58 5.59 8.21
N TYR A 534 -16.54 5.09 7.42
CA TYR A 534 -16.89 5.62 6.09
C TYR A 534 -18.31 6.20 6.02
N ASP A 535 -19.01 6.34 7.16
CA ASP A 535 -20.38 6.86 7.19
C ASP A 535 -20.36 8.40 7.15
N TYR A 536 -20.07 8.98 5.97
CA TYR A 536 -20.03 10.43 5.74
C TYR A 536 -20.97 10.87 4.62
N ASP A 537 -21.69 11.97 4.87
CA ASP A 537 -22.29 12.78 3.83
C ASP A 537 -21.24 13.76 3.29
N ILE A 538 -21.25 14.02 1.98
CA ILE A 538 -20.25 14.86 1.31
C ILE A 538 -20.95 16.04 0.65
N ARG A 539 -20.57 17.26 1.04
CA ARG A 539 -20.92 18.51 0.36
C ARG A 539 -19.67 19.07 -0.34
N THR A 540 -19.84 19.58 -1.56
CA THR A 540 -18.76 20.19 -2.35
C THR A 540 -18.97 21.70 -2.49
N ILE A 541 -17.88 22.46 -2.46
CA ILE A 541 -17.81 23.88 -2.81
C ILE A 541 -16.80 24.05 -3.95
N ASN A 542 -17.07 25.00 -4.85
CA ASN A 542 -16.23 25.38 -5.99
C ASN A 542 -15.94 24.27 -7.03
N SER A 543 -16.64 23.13 -7.00
CA SER A 543 -16.43 22.03 -7.95
C SER A 543 -16.46 22.53 -9.39
N SER A 544 -15.28 22.71 -9.99
CA SER A 544 -15.15 22.93 -11.43
C SER A 544 -15.31 21.60 -12.16
N SER A 545 -16.43 20.93 -11.92
CA SER A 545 -16.99 19.94 -12.83
C SER A 545 -17.99 20.69 -13.70
N LYS A 546 -17.47 21.35 -14.75
CA LYS A 546 -18.26 21.36 -15.98
C LYS A 546 -18.32 19.90 -16.42
N GLU A 547 -19.47 19.28 -16.21
CA GLU A 547 -19.89 18.17 -17.05
C GLU A 547 -19.77 18.64 -18.51
N SER A 548 -18.90 17.98 -19.26
CA SER A 548 -18.93 17.95 -20.72
C SER A 548 -18.21 16.70 -21.20
#